data_AF-A0A1I6L4A0-F1
#
_entry.id   AF-A0A1I6L4A0-F1
#
_cell.length_a   1.000
_cell.length_b   1.000
_cell.length_c   1.000
_cell.angle_alpha   90.00
_cell.angle_beta   90.00
_cell.angle_gamma   90.00
#
_symmetry.space_group_name_H-M   'P 1'
#
loop_
_entity.id
_entity.type
_entity.pdbx_description
1 polymer ?
#
loop_
_entity_poly.entity_id
_entity_poly.type
_entity_poly.pdbx_seq_one_letter_code
_entity_poly.pdbx_strand_id
1 'polypeptide(L)'
;MKRRKVLSVLLGGGATAALGGVAVFEPDLITGPPRTQGDPISLGKHHNPGNVTEYYPSNQSVTYRLQGTENLTETIPFTEWAKTQSETIAANAVLQAIHSRFDDEVTGISIHRSRQYLEKALRVLYVLNGDGMPEMEAPNVPFEAILERAPSTVDLTVVLEGNEYEAEYPVVAERVTLDLVDFN
;
A
#
# COMPACT_ATOMS: atom_id res chain seq x y z
N MET A 1 26.99 -43.36 -7.93
CA MET A 1 27.95 -42.92 -8.96
C MET A 1 27.21 -42.47 -10.22
N LYS A 2 27.25 -41.19 -10.60
CA LYS A 2 27.46 -40.69 -11.97
C LYS A 2 27.45 -39.14 -11.97
N ARG A 3 28.44 -38.57 -12.66
CA ARG A 3 28.80 -37.15 -12.71
C ARG A 3 28.22 -36.47 -13.95
N ARG A 4 27.84 -35.20 -13.78
CA ARG A 4 27.95 -34.02 -14.69
C ARG A 4 27.23 -34.05 -16.06
N LYS A 5 26.54 -32.96 -16.39
CA LYS A 5 27.09 -31.83 -17.19
C LYS A 5 26.10 -30.65 -17.28
N VAL A 6 26.61 -29.45 -17.01
CA VAL A 6 26.02 -28.15 -17.34
C VAL A 6 26.42 -27.81 -18.78
N LEU A 7 25.52 -27.24 -19.57
CA LEU A 7 25.84 -26.59 -20.84
C LEU A 7 25.20 -25.21 -20.88
N SER A 8 26.08 -24.21 -20.91
CA SER A 8 25.81 -22.82 -21.24
C SER A 8 25.49 -22.70 -22.73
N VAL A 9 24.51 -21.89 -23.12
CA VAL A 9 24.38 -21.36 -24.49
C VAL A 9 24.32 -19.84 -24.40
N LEU A 10 25.37 -19.22 -24.93
CA LEU A 10 25.55 -17.79 -25.16
C LEU A 10 25.08 -17.45 -26.58
N LEU A 11 24.50 -16.24 -26.71
CA LEU A 11 24.59 -15.30 -27.84
C LEU A 11 23.87 -15.59 -29.18
N GLY A 12 23.26 -14.54 -29.73
CA GLY A 12 23.20 -14.28 -31.16
C GLY A 12 21.79 -14.21 -31.74
N GLY A 13 21.42 -13.06 -32.30
CA GLY A 13 20.09 -12.80 -32.87
C GLY A 13 19.78 -13.49 -34.20
N GLY A 14 18.53 -13.30 -34.66
CA GLY A 14 18.05 -13.71 -35.97
C GLY A 14 16.65 -14.31 -35.92
N ALA A 15 15.70 -13.67 -36.60
CA ALA A 15 14.27 -13.95 -36.56
C ALA A 15 13.83 -15.29 -37.16
N THR A 16 12.78 -15.90 -36.59
CA THR A 16 11.75 -16.68 -37.31
C THR A 16 10.44 -16.68 -36.51
N ALA A 17 9.34 -16.30 -37.17
CA ALA A 17 7.98 -16.35 -36.65
C ALA A 17 7.35 -17.75 -36.81
N ALA A 18 6.59 -18.21 -35.81
CA ALA A 18 5.26 -18.84 -35.95
C ALA A 18 4.84 -19.58 -34.65
N LEU A 19 3.79 -19.04 -34.02
CA LEU A 19 2.67 -19.69 -33.31
C LEU A 19 2.91 -21.08 -32.66
N GLY A 20 3.00 -21.07 -31.34
CA GLY A 20 2.88 -22.26 -30.48
C GLY A 20 3.14 -21.85 -29.04
N GLY A 21 2.13 -21.97 -28.17
CA GLY A 21 2.07 -21.34 -26.86
C GLY A 21 3.36 -21.37 -26.06
N VAL A 22 3.93 -20.19 -25.85
CA VAL A 22 4.91 -19.97 -24.80
C VAL A 22 4.07 -19.66 -23.57
N ALA A 23 3.95 -20.62 -22.65
CA ALA A 23 3.66 -20.26 -21.26
C ALA A 23 4.89 -19.47 -20.79
N VAL A 24 4.89 -18.16 -21.06
CA VAL A 24 5.84 -17.22 -20.48
C VAL A 24 5.42 -17.13 -19.02
N PHE A 25 6.12 -17.89 -18.18
CA PHE A 25 6.21 -17.59 -16.77
C PHE A 25 6.82 -16.19 -16.65
N GLU A 26 6.02 -15.20 -16.28
CA GLU A 26 6.51 -13.88 -15.90
C GLU A 26 6.40 -13.79 -14.38
N PRO A 27 7.48 -14.02 -13.62
CA PRO A 27 7.47 -13.75 -12.20
C PRO A 27 7.33 -12.24 -12.01
N ASP A 28 6.19 -11.82 -11.47
CA ASP A 28 5.82 -10.42 -11.18
C ASP A 28 6.64 -9.80 -10.01
N LEU A 29 7.92 -10.20 -9.90
CA LEU A 29 8.77 -10.00 -8.71
C LEU A 29 10.04 -9.16 -9.00
N ILE A 30 10.21 -8.62 -10.22
CA ILE A 30 11.39 -7.80 -10.57
C ILE A 30 11.05 -6.31 -10.68
N THR A 31 9.81 -5.96 -11.01
CA THR A 31 9.28 -4.60 -10.92
C THR A 31 8.34 -4.57 -9.72
N GLY A 32 8.58 -3.73 -8.71
CA GLY A 32 7.68 -3.62 -7.56
C GLY A 32 6.21 -3.39 -7.97
N PRO A 33 5.25 -3.50 -7.03
CA PRO A 33 3.82 -3.43 -7.34
C PRO A 33 3.47 -2.22 -8.24
N PRO A 34 2.60 -2.42 -9.25
CA PRO A 34 2.28 -1.37 -10.23
C PRO A 34 1.74 -0.12 -9.56
N ARG A 35 2.15 1.05 -10.07
CA ARG A 35 1.62 2.35 -9.65
C ARG A 35 0.21 2.54 -10.19
N THR A 36 -0.64 3.10 -9.35
CA THR A 36 -1.96 3.58 -9.74
C THR A 36 -1.83 4.90 -10.52
N GLN A 37 -2.83 5.21 -11.34
CA GLN A 37 -2.77 6.27 -12.35
C GLN A 37 -3.92 7.28 -12.27
N GLY A 38 -4.86 7.06 -11.35
CA GLY A 38 -6.00 7.96 -11.19
C GLY A 38 -5.59 9.30 -10.58
N ASP A 39 -6.52 10.26 -10.61
CA ASP A 39 -6.26 11.63 -10.18
C ASP A 39 -5.63 11.68 -8.77
N PRO A 40 -4.58 12.49 -8.55
CA PRO A 40 -3.96 12.63 -7.24
C PRO A 40 -4.91 13.29 -6.23
N ILE A 41 -4.64 13.10 -4.93
CA ILE A 41 -5.38 13.76 -3.86
C ILE A 41 -4.46 14.70 -3.08
N SER A 42 -4.87 15.95 -2.97
CA SER A 42 -4.29 16.90 -2.02
C SER A 42 -5.26 17.16 -0.88
N LEU A 43 -4.83 16.84 0.34
CA LEU A 43 -5.66 17.00 1.54
C LEU A 43 -5.41 18.32 2.29
N GLY A 44 -4.34 19.02 1.95
CA GLY A 44 -3.95 20.27 2.62
C GLY A 44 -3.55 20.07 4.09
N LYS A 45 -3.85 21.06 4.93
CA LYS A 45 -3.43 21.10 6.33
C LYS A 45 -4.43 20.43 7.26
N HIS A 46 -3.95 19.44 8.01
CA HIS A 46 -4.68 18.80 9.09
C HIS A 46 -4.18 19.29 10.44
N HIS A 47 -4.96 20.17 11.05
CA HIS A 47 -4.71 20.65 12.41
C HIS A 47 -5.26 19.65 13.43
N ASN A 48 -4.46 19.32 14.43
CA ASN A 48 -4.82 18.40 15.51
C ASN A 48 -5.43 17.08 15.01
N PRO A 49 -4.77 16.35 14.09
CA PRO A 49 -5.35 15.20 13.40
C PRO A 49 -5.65 13.97 14.28
N GLY A 50 -5.39 14.02 15.58
CA GLY A 50 -5.44 12.83 16.41
C GLY A 50 -5.55 13.06 17.90
N ASN A 51 -5.32 11.98 18.61
CA ASN A 51 -5.53 11.77 20.05
C ASN A 51 -4.37 12.29 20.91
N VAL A 52 -3.90 13.49 20.60
CA VAL A 52 -2.88 14.18 21.40
C VAL A 52 -3.45 14.49 22.78
N THR A 53 -2.72 14.09 23.80
CA THR A 53 -3.00 14.44 25.19
C THR A 53 -2.20 15.67 25.59
N GLU A 54 -0.92 15.73 25.19
CA GLU A 54 -0.03 16.84 25.52
C GLU A 54 1.06 17.03 24.45
N TYR A 55 1.46 18.28 24.24
CA TYR A 55 2.59 18.65 23.41
C TYR A 55 3.65 19.35 24.26
N TYR A 56 4.92 18.98 24.08
CA TYR A 56 6.04 19.57 24.81
C TYR A 56 6.91 20.41 23.86
N PRO A 57 6.80 21.75 23.88
CA PRO A 57 7.57 22.61 22.98
C PRO A 57 9.08 22.56 23.19
N SER A 58 9.55 22.22 24.38
CA SER A 58 10.96 22.23 24.75
C SER A 58 11.81 21.20 23.98
N ASN A 59 11.19 20.10 23.55
CA ASN A 59 11.84 19.00 22.83
C ASN A 59 10.99 18.49 21.65
N GLN A 60 9.92 19.21 21.30
CA GLN A 60 8.98 18.87 20.23
C GLN A 60 8.44 17.43 20.34
N SER A 61 8.16 16.95 21.55
CA SER A 61 7.54 15.63 21.73
C SER A 61 6.03 15.72 21.92
N VAL A 62 5.35 14.64 21.54
CA VAL A 62 3.89 14.51 21.60
C VAL A 62 3.57 13.32 22.51
N THR A 63 2.77 13.55 23.55
CA THR A 63 2.08 12.48 24.26
C THR A 63 0.73 12.25 23.61
N TYR A 64 0.46 11.02 23.21
CA TYR A 64 -0.80 10.65 22.55
C TYR A 64 -1.33 9.33 23.12
N ARG A 65 -2.64 9.12 23.01
CA ARG A 65 -3.27 7.84 23.41
C ARG A 65 -3.01 6.78 22.34
N LEU A 66 -2.78 5.52 22.71
CA LEU A 66 -2.74 4.43 21.72
C LEU A 66 -4.17 4.04 21.33
N GLN A 67 -4.47 4.02 20.03
CA GLN A 67 -5.79 3.59 19.55
C GLN A 67 -6.09 2.14 19.97
N GLY A 68 -7.33 1.87 20.37
CA GLY A 68 -7.75 0.53 20.81
C GLY A 68 -7.32 0.13 22.23
N THR A 69 -6.73 1.05 22.99
CA THR A 69 -6.34 0.81 24.39
C THR A 69 -6.90 1.91 25.28
N GLU A 70 -7.58 1.55 26.36
CA GLU A 70 -8.33 2.55 27.14
C GLU A 70 -7.45 3.48 28.00
N ASN A 71 -6.19 3.15 28.26
CA ASN A 71 -5.35 3.93 29.18
C ASN A 71 -3.85 4.02 28.81
N LEU A 72 -3.43 3.47 27.66
CA LEU A 72 -2.01 3.56 27.29
C LEU A 72 -1.74 4.86 26.55
N THR A 73 -0.73 5.56 27.03
CA THR A 73 -0.17 6.74 26.38
C THR A 73 1.30 6.50 26.08
N GLU A 74 1.77 7.12 25.01
CA GLU A 74 3.16 7.06 24.61
C GLU A 74 3.63 8.49 24.29
N THR A 75 4.89 8.78 24.59
CA THR A 75 5.54 10.05 24.27
C THR A 75 6.64 9.80 23.25
N ILE A 76 6.49 10.38 22.05
CA ILE A 76 7.45 10.24 20.95
C ILE A 76 7.74 11.61 20.31
N PRO A 77 8.81 11.76 19.51
CA PRO A 77 9.05 12.99 18.76
C PRO A 77 7.89 13.34 17.82
N PHE A 78 7.59 14.63 17.68
CA PHE A 78 6.54 15.15 16.79
C PHE A 78 6.62 14.57 15.38
N THR A 79 7.81 14.50 14.81
CA THR A 79 8.01 13.98 13.45
C THR A 79 7.61 12.52 13.30
N GLU A 80 7.81 11.70 14.34
CA GLU A 80 7.45 10.28 14.32
C GLU A 80 5.93 10.09 14.51
N TRP A 81 5.34 10.84 15.44
CA TRP A 81 3.90 10.89 15.62
C TRP A 81 3.20 11.39 14.35
N ALA A 82 3.64 12.53 13.80
CA ALA A 82 3.06 13.16 12.63
C ALA A 82 3.20 12.29 11.38
N LYS A 83 4.33 11.57 11.23
CA LYS A 83 4.47 10.52 10.22
C LYS A 83 3.38 9.46 10.35
N THR A 84 3.19 8.89 11.54
CA THR A 84 2.17 7.86 11.79
C THR A 84 0.74 8.36 11.54
N GLN A 85 0.43 9.59 11.95
CA GLN A 85 -0.87 10.21 11.67
C GLN A 85 -1.06 10.44 10.18
N SER A 86 -0.04 10.97 9.50
CA SER A 86 -0.14 11.24 8.07
C SER A 86 -0.32 9.96 7.25
N GLU A 87 0.36 8.87 7.59
CA GLU A 87 0.16 7.55 6.96
C GLU A 87 -1.29 7.06 7.13
N THR A 88 -1.88 7.29 8.31
CA THR A 88 -3.25 6.87 8.64
C THR A 88 -4.30 7.71 7.89
N ILE A 89 -4.14 9.04 7.89
CA ILE A 89 -5.02 9.96 7.18
C ILE A 89 -4.97 9.66 5.67
N ALA A 90 -3.77 9.53 5.12
CA ALA A 90 -3.59 9.27 3.70
C ALA A 90 -4.19 7.92 3.28
N ALA A 91 -3.99 6.85 4.07
CA ALA A 91 -4.58 5.55 3.80
C ALA A 91 -6.12 5.60 3.76
N ASN A 92 -6.74 6.29 4.74
CA ASN A 92 -8.19 6.47 4.78
C ASN A 92 -8.70 7.29 3.58
N ALA A 93 -7.96 8.33 3.19
CA ALA A 93 -8.31 9.14 2.02
C ALA A 93 -8.24 8.35 0.72
N VAL A 94 -7.23 7.49 0.52
CA VAL A 94 -7.16 6.59 -0.64
C VAL A 94 -8.37 5.67 -0.67
N LEU A 95 -8.71 5.02 0.46
CA LEU A 95 -9.86 4.12 0.52
C LEU A 95 -11.17 4.85 0.17
N GLN A 96 -11.40 6.00 0.79
CA GLN A 96 -12.59 6.83 0.51
C GLN A 96 -12.66 7.29 -0.94
N ALA A 97 -11.51 7.66 -1.54
CA ALA A 97 -11.45 8.07 -2.92
C ALA A 97 -11.68 6.92 -3.90
N ILE A 98 -11.24 5.71 -3.56
CA ILE A 98 -11.60 4.53 -4.34
C ILE A 98 -13.11 4.36 -4.28
N HIS A 99 -13.73 4.30 -3.09
CA HIS A 99 -15.18 4.14 -2.99
C HIS A 99 -15.99 5.25 -3.69
N SER A 100 -15.48 6.48 -3.78
CA SER A 100 -16.19 7.58 -4.45
C SER A 100 -15.99 7.64 -5.97
N ARG A 101 -14.99 6.94 -6.52
CA ARG A 101 -14.68 6.90 -7.97
C ARG A 101 -15.30 5.70 -8.68
N PHE A 102 -16.03 4.86 -7.96
CA PHE A 102 -16.81 3.76 -8.50
C PHE A 102 -18.28 4.00 -8.19
N ASP A 103 -19.16 3.61 -9.11
CA ASP A 103 -20.60 3.81 -8.98
C ASP A 103 -21.22 2.90 -7.90
N ASP A 104 -20.60 1.73 -7.69
CA ASP A 104 -20.99 0.74 -6.70
C ASP A 104 -19.94 0.65 -5.57
N GLU A 105 -20.36 0.11 -4.43
CA GLU A 105 -19.46 -0.18 -3.31
C GLU A 105 -18.36 -1.17 -3.75
N VAL A 106 -17.10 -0.77 -3.65
CA VAL A 106 -15.95 -1.62 -3.98
C VAL A 106 -15.63 -2.56 -2.82
N THR A 107 -15.61 -3.88 -3.07
CA THR A 107 -15.31 -4.89 -2.04
C THR A 107 -13.99 -5.62 -2.35
N GLY A 108 -13.49 -6.41 -1.40
CA GLY A 108 -12.26 -7.21 -1.59
C GLY A 108 -10.95 -6.40 -1.68
N ILE A 109 -10.94 -5.15 -1.20
CA ILE A 109 -9.73 -4.31 -1.18
C ILE A 109 -9.36 -3.89 0.25
N SER A 110 -8.07 -3.68 0.50
CA SER A 110 -7.58 -3.07 1.74
C SER A 110 -6.40 -2.14 1.49
N ILE A 111 -6.20 -1.14 2.36
CA ILE A 111 -5.07 -0.22 2.26
C ILE A 111 -4.02 -0.55 3.31
N HIS A 112 -2.81 -0.86 2.86
CA HIS A 112 -1.67 -1.19 3.70
C HIS A 112 -0.55 -0.18 3.53
N ARG A 113 0.15 0.11 4.62
CA ARG A 113 1.34 0.97 4.63
C ARG A 113 2.54 0.10 4.26
N SER A 114 3.24 0.42 3.18
CA SER A 114 4.50 -0.27 2.87
C SER A 114 5.66 0.36 3.64
N ARG A 115 6.44 -0.49 4.33
CA ARG A 115 7.76 -0.11 4.87
C ARG A 115 8.89 -0.98 4.29
N GLN A 116 8.57 -1.91 3.39
CA GLN A 116 9.53 -2.84 2.81
C GLN A 116 9.63 -2.64 1.29
N TYR A 117 10.87 -2.62 0.79
CA TYR A 117 11.31 -2.65 -0.62
C TYR A 117 10.99 -1.47 -1.54
N LEU A 118 9.97 -0.65 -1.25
CA LEU A 118 9.74 0.62 -1.93
C LEU A 118 9.79 1.77 -0.91
N GLU A 119 10.24 2.94 -1.35
CA GLU A 119 10.05 4.20 -0.63
C GLU A 119 8.60 4.31 -0.13
N LYS A 120 8.42 4.99 1.01
CA LYS A 120 7.15 5.36 1.67
C LYS A 120 5.94 5.34 0.71
N ALA A 121 5.17 4.24 0.66
CA ALA A 121 4.05 4.08 -0.27
C ALA A 121 2.80 3.51 0.40
N LEU A 122 1.63 3.86 -0.15
CA LEU A 122 0.35 3.26 0.21
C LEU A 122 0.04 2.14 -0.79
N ARG A 123 -0.17 0.92 -0.28
CA ARG A 123 -0.51 -0.27 -1.07
C ARG A 123 -2.00 -0.51 -1.02
N VAL A 124 -2.66 -0.49 -2.17
CA VAL A 124 -4.00 -1.05 -2.36
C VAL A 124 -3.83 -2.56 -2.56
N LEU A 125 -4.15 -3.35 -1.54
CA LEU A 125 -4.19 -4.80 -1.67
C LEU A 125 -5.51 -5.19 -2.32
N TYR A 126 -5.41 -5.81 -3.48
CA TYR A 126 -6.51 -6.45 -4.18
C TYR A 126 -6.55 -7.90 -3.75
N VAL A 127 -7.47 -8.21 -2.83
CA VAL A 127 -7.44 -9.46 -2.07
C VAL A 127 -8.25 -10.52 -2.80
N LEU A 128 -7.55 -11.45 -3.43
CA LEU A 128 -8.16 -12.60 -4.09
C LEU A 128 -8.45 -13.70 -3.08
N ASN A 129 -9.59 -14.35 -3.27
CA ASN A 129 -9.97 -15.50 -2.48
C ASN A 129 -9.13 -16.72 -2.87
N GLY A 130 -8.39 -17.26 -1.91
CA GLY A 130 -7.64 -18.52 -2.05
C GLY A 130 -8.49 -19.73 -1.66
N ASP A 131 -7.98 -20.93 -1.93
CA ASP A 131 -8.74 -22.19 -1.76
C ASP A 131 -9.15 -22.48 -0.30
N GLY A 132 -8.68 -21.68 0.67
CA GLY A 132 -9.01 -21.79 2.08
C GLY A 132 -10.00 -20.75 2.64
N MET A 133 -10.44 -19.73 1.89
CA MET A 133 -11.22 -18.62 2.45
C MET A 133 -12.57 -18.37 1.75
N PRO A 134 -13.42 -19.40 1.49
CA PRO A 134 -14.60 -19.28 0.61
C PRO A 134 -15.64 -18.24 1.07
N GLU A 135 -15.65 -17.85 2.34
CA GLU A 135 -16.54 -16.82 2.89
C GLU A 135 -16.04 -15.39 2.67
N MET A 136 -14.78 -15.21 2.26
CA MET A 136 -14.22 -13.90 1.97
C MET A 136 -14.80 -13.37 0.66
N GLU A 137 -15.33 -12.15 0.72
CA GLU A 137 -15.87 -11.47 -0.45
C GLU A 137 -14.74 -11.16 -1.45
N ALA A 138 -14.86 -11.71 -2.66
CA ALA A 138 -13.93 -11.44 -3.74
C ALA A 138 -14.13 -10.01 -4.26
N PRO A 139 -13.09 -9.39 -4.85
CA PRO A 139 -13.22 -8.04 -5.39
C PRO A 139 -14.24 -8.02 -6.52
N ASN A 140 -15.18 -7.08 -6.44
CA ASN A 140 -16.29 -6.94 -7.38
C ASN A 140 -15.96 -6.03 -8.58
N VAL A 141 -14.77 -5.44 -8.62
CA VAL A 141 -14.26 -4.63 -9.74
C VAL A 141 -12.94 -5.19 -10.25
N PRO A 142 -12.61 -5.08 -11.55
CA PRO A 142 -11.34 -5.55 -12.08
C PRO A 142 -10.14 -4.81 -11.46
N PHE A 143 -9.02 -5.52 -11.29
CA PHE A 143 -7.77 -4.92 -10.79
C PHE A 143 -7.28 -3.77 -11.67
N GLU A 144 -7.46 -3.87 -12.99
CA GLU A 144 -7.08 -2.83 -13.94
C GLU A 144 -7.89 -1.55 -13.70
N ALA A 145 -9.16 -1.67 -13.32
CA ALA A 145 -9.98 -0.52 -12.95
C ALA A 145 -9.47 0.13 -11.64
N ILE A 146 -8.96 -0.65 -10.69
CA ILE A 146 -8.29 -0.12 -9.49
C ILE A 146 -7.03 0.64 -9.88
N LEU A 147 -6.19 0.10 -10.76
CA LEU A 147 -5.00 0.79 -11.25
C LEU A 147 -5.33 2.14 -11.91
N GLU A 148 -6.39 2.18 -12.72
CA GLU A 148 -6.80 3.39 -13.44
C GLU A 148 -7.47 4.44 -12.53
N ARG A 149 -8.28 4.02 -11.56
CA ARG A 149 -9.12 4.94 -10.78
C ARG A 149 -8.58 5.27 -9.40
N ALA A 150 -7.79 4.39 -8.79
CA ALA A 150 -7.18 4.72 -7.50
C ALA A 150 -6.21 5.91 -7.67
N PRO A 151 -6.12 6.82 -6.69
CA PRO A 151 -5.22 7.97 -6.77
C PRO A 151 -3.80 7.55 -7.04
N SER A 152 -3.03 8.29 -7.84
CA SER A 152 -1.60 8.02 -8.07
C SER A 152 -0.73 8.40 -6.86
N THR A 153 -1.12 9.47 -6.17
CA THR A 153 -0.40 10.06 -5.04
C THR A 153 -1.38 10.69 -4.06
N VAL A 154 -0.95 10.80 -2.79
CA VAL A 154 -1.63 11.59 -1.77
C VAL A 154 -0.63 12.53 -1.11
N ASP A 155 -0.91 13.82 -1.11
CA ASP A 155 -0.16 14.83 -0.37
C ASP A 155 -0.98 15.41 0.79
N LEU A 156 -0.30 15.65 1.91
CA LEU A 156 -0.88 16.32 3.07
C LEU A 156 0.18 16.96 3.97
N THR A 157 -0.29 17.86 4.82
CA THR A 157 0.50 18.49 5.88
C THR A 157 -0.18 18.23 7.23
N VAL A 158 0.53 17.62 8.17
CA VAL A 158 0.09 17.51 9.57
C VAL A 158 0.60 18.71 10.36
N VAL A 159 -0.29 19.38 11.08
CA VAL A 159 0.03 20.57 11.88
C VAL A 159 -0.34 20.35 13.34
N LEU A 160 0.60 20.62 14.24
CA LEU A 160 0.38 20.63 15.70
C LEU A 160 1.21 21.73 16.36
N GLU A 161 0.55 22.60 17.13
CA GLU A 161 1.22 23.69 17.88
C GLU A 161 2.21 24.51 17.03
N GLY A 162 1.80 24.84 15.79
CA GLY A 162 2.59 25.60 14.83
C GLY A 162 3.73 24.84 14.13
N ASN A 163 3.94 23.56 14.46
CA ASN A 163 4.90 22.70 13.77
C ASN A 163 4.20 21.93 12.65
N GLU A 164 4.90 21.76 11.53
CA GLU A 164 4.35 21.16 10.32
C GLU A 164 5.17 19.95 9.89
N TYR A 165 4.49 18.91 9.43
CA TYR A 165 5.08 17.73 8.80
C TYR A 165 4.38 17.51 7.45
N GLU A 166 5.12 17.74 6.37
CA GLU A 166 4.65 17.51 5.01
C GLU A 166 4.98 16.09 4.54
N ALA A 167 4.06 15.49 3.81
CA ALA A 167 4.22 14.15 3.30
C ALA A 167 3.53 13.98 1.96
N GLU A 168 4.25 13.33 1.04
CA GLU A 168 3.72 12.78 -0.19
C GLU A 168 3.84 11.25 -0.14
N TYR A 169 2.78 10.56 -0.56
CA TYR A 169 2.70 9.11 -0.61
C TYR A 169 2.31 8.65 -2.02
N PRO A 170 3.22 8.04 -2.79
CA PRO A 170 2.81 7.27 -3.95
C PRO A 170 1.86 6.14 -3.56
N VAL A 171 0.90 5.88 -4.42
CA VAL A 171 -0.04 4.77 -4.29
C VAL A 171 0.31 3.71 -5.33
N VAL A 172 0.33 2.47 -4.88
CA VAL A 172 0.57 1.28 -5.71
C VAL A 172 -0.53 0.26 -5.42
N ALA A 173 -0.79 -0.64 -6.35
CA ALA A 173 -1.73 -1.74 -6.14
C ALA A 173 -1.03 -3.08 -6.30
N GLU A 174 -1.48 -4.08 -5.54
CA GLU A 174 -0.90 -5.41 -5.55
C GLU A 174 -1.98 -6.46 -5.38
N ARG A 175 -1.90 -7.54 -6.17
CA ARG A 175 -2.74 -8.71 -5.97
C ARG A 175 -2.18 -9.56 -4.85
N VAL A 176 -3.02 -9.89 -3.88
CA VAL A 176 -2.66 -10.79 -2.78
C VAL A 176 -3.70 -11.90 -2.73
N THR A 177 -3.24 -13.14 -2.78
CA THR A 177 -4.10 -14.29 -2.50
C THR A 177 -3.96 -14.64 -1.03
N LEU A 178 -5.09 -14.75 -0.32
CA LEU A 178 -5.11 -15.24 1.05
C LEU A 178 -5.50 -16.71 1.05
N ASP A 179 -4.54 -17.57 1.39
CA ASP A 179 -4.75 -18.99 1.62
C ASP A 179 -4.72 -19.27 3.13
N LEU A 180 -5.57 -20.19 3.60
CA LEU A 180 -5.36 -20.81 4.92
C LEU A 180 -4.11 -21.68 4.83
N VAL A 181 -3.07 -21.30 5.57
CA VAL A 181 -1.91 -22.17 5.76
C VAL A 181 -2.22 -23.07 6.96
N ASP A 182 -2.48 -24.35 6.70
CA ASP A 182 -2.55 -25.36 7.75
C ASP A 182 -1.20 -25.44 8.46
N PHE A 183 -1.14 -24.94 9.70
CA PHE A 183 0.00 -25.17 10.59
C PHE A 183 -0.14 -26.57 11.21
N ASN A 184 0.15 -27.60 10.41
CA ASN A 184 0.36 -28.97 10.90
C ASN A 184 1.81 -29.18 11.36
#